data_AF-A0A661F206-F1
#
_entry.id   AF-A0A661F206-F1
#
_cell.length_a   1.000
_cell.length_b   1.000
_cell.length_c   1.000
_cell.angle_alpha   90.00
_cell.angle_beta   90.00
_cell.angle_gamma   90.00
#
_symmetry.space_group_name_H-M   'P 1'
#
loop_
_entity.id
_entity.type
_entity.pdbx_description
1 polymer ?
#
loop_
_entity_poly.entity_id
_entity_poly.type
_entity_poly.pdbx_seq_one_letter_code
_entity_poly.pdbx_strand_id
1 'polypeptide(L)' 'MFELELERIFYSTWVYIAHDSEIPDAGDFKTTFVGRVPVVLTRDADNQVNLLINRCTHRGSTVCAEERGNRQQFVCP' A
#
# COMPACT_ATOMS: atom_id res chain seq x y z
N MET A 1 11.86 -9.13 -21.54
CA MET A 1 10.39 -9.02 -21.73
C MET A 1 9.73 -8.53 -20.44
N PHE A 2 9.79 -9.28 -19.33
CA PHE A 2 9.17 -8.90 -18.05
C PHE A 2 9.52 -7.50 -17.50
N GLU A 3 10.80 -7.11 -17.46
CA GLU A 3 11.19 -5.79 -16.94
C GLU A 3 10.58 -4.63 -17.74
N LEU A 4 10.36 -4.82 -19.05
CA LEU A 4 9.71 -3.82 -19.90
C LEU A 4 8.22 -3.70 -19.58
N GLU A 5 7.56 -4.79 -19.17
CA GLU A 5 6.16 -4.76 -18.73
C GLU A 5 6.03 -4.00 -17.41
N LEU A 6 6.93 -4.24 -16.45
CA LEU A 6 6.98 -3.48 -15.21
C LEU A 6 7.10 -1.97 -15.48
N GLU A 7 8.06 -1.56 -16.30
CA GLU A 7 8.32 -0.15 -16.60
C GLU A 7 7.17 0.50 -17.40
N ARG A 8 6.70 -0.16 -18.46
CA ARG A 8 5.79 0.44 -19.46
C ARG A 8 4.31 0.18 -19.20
N ILE A 9 3.97 -0.67 -18.24
CA ILE A 9 2.58 -1.00 -17.91
C ILE A 9 2.37 -0.78 -16.41
N PHE A 10 3.00 -1.56 -15.55
CA PHE A 10 2.64 -1.56 -14.13
C PHE A 10 3.04 -0.27 -13.39
N TYR A 11 4.09 0.43 -13.84
CA TYR A 11 4.54 1.68 -13.22
C TYR A 11 4.06 2.95 -13.95
N SER A 12 3.31 2.81 -15.03
CA SER A 12 2.85 3.94 -15.86
C SER A 12 1.35 3.91 -16.17
N THR A 13 0.60 2.95 -15.61
CA THR A 13 -0.85 2.82 -15.80
C THR A 13 -1.56 2.61 -14.46
N TRP A 14 -2.89 2.68 -14.48
CA TRP A 14 -3.73 2.39 -13.32
C TRP A 14 -3.73 0.90 -13.02
N VAL A 15 -3.39 0.54 -11.79
CA VAL A 15 -3.41 -0.84 -11.27
C VAL A 15 -4.48 -0.93 -10.18
N TYR A 16 -5.38 -1.89 -10.31
CA TYR A 16 -6.38 -2.17 -9.28
C TYR A 16 -5.71 -2.65 -7.98
N ILE A 17 -6.06 -2.03 -6.86
CA ILE A 17 -5.47 -2.32 -5.54
C ILE A 17 -6.46 -3.05 -4.63
N ALA A 18 -7.65 -2.48 -4.47
CA ALA A 18 -8.68 -2.99 -3.57
C ALA A 18 -10.03 -2.34 -3.87
N HIS A 19 -11.08 -2.92 -3.27
CA HIS A 19 -12.41 -2.33 -3.18
C HIS A 19 -12.58 -1.58 -1.86
N ASP A 20 -13.45 -0.57 -1.84
CA ASP A 20 -13.72 0.28 -0.67
C ASP A 20 -14.16 -0.52 0.57
N SER A 21 -14.94 -1.60 0.35
CA SER A 21 -15.40 -2.51 1.42
C SER A 21 -14.30 -3.34 2.08
N GLU A 22 -13.07 -3.33 1.54
CA GLU A 22 -11.94 -4.01 2.17
C GLU A 22 -11.29 -3.16 3.27
N ILE A 23 -11.60 -1.87 3.31
CA ILE A 23 -11.17 -0.89 4.33
C ILE A 23 -12.35 0.04 4.70
N PRO A 24 -13.46 -0.49 5.25
CA PRO A 24 -14.66 0.28 5.49
C PRO A 24 -14.47 1.39 6.52
N ASP A 25 -13.63 1.18 7.53
CA ASP A 25 -13.52 2.06 8.69
C ASP A 25 -12.20 2.84 8.71
N ALA A 26 -12.20 4.00 9.38
CA ALA A 26 -10.99 4.78 9.59
C ALA A 26 -9.93 3.96 10.33
N GLY A 27 -8.69 3.99 9.83
CA GLY A 27 -7.57 3.20 10.32
C GLY A 27 -7.46 1.81 9.68
N ASP A 28 -8.47 1.35 8.93
CA ASP A 28 -8.36 0.08 8.22
C ASP A 28 -7.29 0.17 7.14
N PHE A 29 -6.46 -0.87 7.08
CA PHE A 29 -5.41 -0.97 6.08
C PHE A 29 -5.33 -2.37 5.48
N LYS A 30 -4.75 -2.42 4.29
CA LYS A 30 -4.41 -3.64 3.56
C LYS A 30 -3.06 -3.45 2.87
N THR A 31 -2.20 -4.45 2.94
CA THR A 31 -0.94 -4.46 2.20
C THR A 31 -1.03 -5.30 0.93
N THR A 32 -0.38 -4.85 -0.14
CA THR A 32 -0.34 -5.53 -1.45
C THR A 32 0.86 -5.03 -2.26
N PHE A 33 0.90 -5.32 -3.56
CA PHE A 33 1.97 -4.93 -4.47
C PHE A 33 1.45 -4.24 -5.72
N VAL A 34 2.23 -3.27 -6.22
CA VAL A 34 2.17 -2.77 -7.60
C VAL A 34 3.43 -3.23 -8.30
N GLY A 35 3.32 -4.21 -9.20
CA GLY A 35 4.50 -4.87 -9.76
C GLY A 35 5.35 -5.49 -8.64
N ARG A 36 6.55 -4.95 -8.40
CA ARG A 36 7.44 -5.36 -7.29
C ARG A 36 7.47 -4.37 -6.12
N VAL A 37 6.68 -3.30 -6.17
CA VAL A 37 6.66 -2.27 -5.13
C VAL A 37 5.64 -2.65 -4.05
N PRO A 38 6.06 -2.93 -2.80
CA PRO A 38 5.12 -3.20 -1.72
C PRO A 38 4.42 -1.90 -1.33
N VAL A 39 3.10 -1.97 -1.15
CA VAL A 39 2.27 -0.81 -0.81
C VAL A 39 1.33 -1.12 0.35
N VAL A 40 0.94 -0.07 1.08
CA VAL A 40 -0.09 -0.10 2.12
C VAL A 40 -1.23 0.83 1.68
N LEU A 41 -2.40 0.27 1.47
CA LEU A 41 -3.65 1.01 1.36
C LEU A 41 -4.17 1.26 2.77
N THR A 42 -4.59 2.48 3.09
CA THR A 42 -5.16 2.82 4.40
C THR A 42 -6.26 3.87 4.28
N ARG A 43 -7.29 3.78 5.13
CA ARG A 43 -8.25 4.87 5.33
C ARG A 43 -7.79 5.74 6.49
N ASP A 44 -7.62 7.04 6.25
CA ASP A 44 -7.22 7.97 7.31
C ASP A 44 -8.40 8.42 8.19
N ALA A 45 -8.10 9.24 9.20
CA ALA A 45 -9.10 9.75 10.14
C ALA A 45 -10.11 10.73 9.50
N ASP A 46 -9.77 11.32 8.35
CA ASP A 46 -10.64 12.18 7.54
C ASP A 46 -11.42 11.36 6.49
N ASN A 47 -11.42 10.03 6.65
CA ASN A 47 -12.10 9.04 5.82
C ASN A 47 -11.57 8.96 4.37
N GLN A 48 -10.39 9.53 4.09
CA GLN A 48 -9.75 9.47 2.79
C GLN A 48 -8.96 8.19 2.59
N VAL A 49 -8.95 7.69 1.36
CA VAL A 49 -8.20 6.49 0.98
C VAL A 49 -6.82 6.91 0.48
N ASN A 50 -5.77 6.40 1.13
CA ASN A 50 -4.39 6.70 0.82
C ASN A 50 -3.64 5.42 0.46
N LEU A 51 -2.72 5.52 -0.51
CA LEU A 51 -1.80 4.45 -0.87
C LEU A 51 -0.35 4.91 -0.64
N LEU A 52 0.38 4.16 0.18
CA LEU A 52 1.75 4.46 0.58
C LEU A 52 2.68 3.34 0.12
N ILE A 53 3.93 3.66 -0.23
CA ILE A 53 4.95 2.62 -0.41
C ILE A 53 5.27 2.04 0.98
N ASN A 54 5.17 0.72 1.14
CA ASN A 54 5.43 0.01 2.39
C ASN A 54 6.93 -0.14 2.65
N ARG A 55 7.62 1.00 2.74
CA ARG A 55 9.07 1.08 2.90
C ARG A 55 9.43 2.29 3.73
N CYS A 56 10.18 2.07 4.80
CA CYS A 56 10.70 3.12 5.66
C CYS A 56 11.68 4.00 4.87
N THR A 57 11.51 5.32 4.94
CA THR A 57 12.37 6.29 4.26
C THR A 57 13.79 6.38 4.85
N HIS A 58 14.01 5.88 6.07
CA HIS A 58 15.34 5.88 6.71
C HIS A 58 16.27 4.80 6.13
N ARG A 59 15.89 3.52 6.25
CA ARG A 59 16.74 2.38 5.82
C ARG A 59 16.03 1.34 4.97
N GLY A 60 14.81 1.60 4.55
CA GLY A 60 14.09 0.73 3.62
C GLY A 60 13.48 -0.53 4.23
N SER A 61 13.37 -0.61 5.56
CA SER A 61 12.63 -1.70 6.22
C SER A 61 11.15 -1.68 5.84
N THR A 62 10.51 -2.84 5.82
CA THR A 62 9.05 -2.95 5.69
C THR A 62 8.39 -2.35 6.92
N VAL A 63 7.45 -1.41 6.73
CA VAL A 63 6.83 -0.67 7.85
C VAL A 63 5.63 -1.42 8.43
N CYS A 64 4.87 -2.11 7.57
CA CYS A 64 3.73 -2.92 7.98
C CYS A 64 3.89 -4.34 7.44
N ALA A 65 4.08 -5.31 8.34
CA ALA A 65 4.25 -6.71 7.98
C ALA A 65 2.90 -7.44 7.86
N GLU A 66 1.85 -6.91 8.48
CA GLU A 66 0.53 -7.49 8.45
C GLU A 66 -0.15 -7.28 7.09
N GLU A 67 -0.90 -8.28 6.63
CA GLU A 67 -1.63 -8.20 5.36
C GLU A 67 -2.84 -7.26 5.43
N ARG A 68 -3.45 -7.15 6.62
CA ARG A 68 -4.62 -6.32 6.89
C ARG A 68 -4.75 -6.04 8.38
N GLY A 69 -5.50 -5.01 8.74
CA GLY A 69 -5.87 -4.71 10.11
C GLY A 69 -6.41 -3.29 10.26
N ASN A 70 -6.48 -2.82 11.50
CA ASN A 70 -6.84 -1.44 11.81
C ASN A 70 -5.75 -0.82 12.72
N ARG A 71 -5.18 0.31 12.31
CA ARG A 71 -4.24 1.10 13.14
C ARG A 71 -4.16 2.55 12.66
N GLN A 72 -3.90 3.45 13.60
CA GLN A 72 -3.74 4.88 13.31
C GLN A 72 -2.33 5.27 12.88
N GLN A 73 -1.32 4.44 13.19
CA GLN A 73 0.09 4.76 12.95
C GLN A 73 0.87 3.54 12.47
N PHE A 74 1.79 3.77 11.54
CA PHE A 74 2.74 2.77 11.07
C PHE A 74 4.13 3.09 11.62
N VAL A 75 4.67 2.19 12.42
CA VAL A 75 5.96 2.37 13.11
C VAL A 75 6.96 1.39 12.50
N CYS A 76 8.08 1.91 12.00
CA CYS A 76 9.19 1.07 11.56
C CYS A 76 9.79 0.38 12.78
N PRO A 77 10.06 -0.94 12.72
CA PRO A 77 10.78 -1.66 13.79
C PRO A 77 12.19 -1.11 13.99
#